data_AF-A0AAU4Y6Z8-F1
#
_entry.id   AF-A0AAU4Y6Z8-F1
#
_cell.length_a   1.000
_cell.length_b   1.000
_cell.length_c   1.000
_cell.angle_alpha   90.00
_cell.angle_beta   90.00
_cell.angle_gamma   90.00
#
_symmetry.space_group_name_H-M   'P 1'
#
loop_
_entity.id
_entity.type
_entity.pdbx_description
1 polymer ?
#
loop_
_entity_poly.entity_id
_entity_poly.type
_entity_poly.pdbx_seq_one_letter_code
_entity_poly.pdbx_strand_id
1 'polypeptide(L)'
;MHAPTNSYFRGDRIREGEGARHVTQKILITVVAGGVVYLLTNVVGPSDEDGPWQLVLSVLCGGIVLIVQFLASFVTQLGDLRESVDKRFADIGEATKLFTEVERLRGDGVPRLAEHATKVVSMGPDILHEFAHAEIDRLAAQMEDFTNLSAECAGENHDWLLTLTKCARTSIDAISTTVVDDGFWNTEPAGRYLTAQREAILERRLSVRRLFIVKRPEELAALEPICAEQREMGIQVQVVALEQLPLFLRRGKMIDCIVFDGVLSYEIHADQLSVNTSTTVNARADEVQPLIRRFDQLWEAAAAGTSPNGTPDSVRNRA
;
A
#
# COMPACT_ATOMS: atom_id res chain seq x y z
N MET A 1 4.03 -0.25 -39.90
CA MET A 1 5.44 -0.67 -39.71
C MET A 1 6.21 0.56 -39.24
N HIS A 2 6.23 0.80 -37.92
CA HIS A 2 6.87 1.96 -37.29
C HIS A 2 8.05 1.45 -36.47
N ALA A 3 9.25 1.93 -36.78
CA ALA A 3 10.46 1.67 -36.02
C ALA A 3 10.54 2.60 -34.80
N PRO A 4 11.07 2.15 -33.65
CA PRO A 4 11.26 2.99 -32.48
C PRO A 4 12.56 3.80 -32.59
N THR A 5 12.48 5.12 -32.40
CA THR A 5 13.64 6.00 -32.26
C THR A 5 14.18 5.93 -30.83
N ASN A 6 15.37 5.36 -30.72
CA ASN A 6 16.18 5.17 -29.53
C ASN A 6 16.69 6.52 -28.97
N SER A 7 16.21 6.94 -27.80
CA SER A 7 16.54 8.21 -27.13
C SER A 7 17.71 8.12 -26.14
N TYR A 8 18.34 6.95 -25.97
CA TYR A 8 19.41 6.75 -24.97
C TYR A 8 20.79 7.31 -25.36
N PHE A 9 21.00 7.77 -26.60
CA PHE A 9 22.33 8.16 -27.09
C PHE A 9 22.67 9.68 -26.99
N ARG A 10 21.82 10.47 -26.33
CA ARG A 10 21.99 11.94 -26.27
C ARG A 10 22.58 12.46 -24.94
N GLY A 11 22.57 11.65 -23.87
CA GLY A 11 23.05 12.04 -22.54
C GLY A 11 24.58 12.05 -22.38
N ASP A 12 25.29 11.08 -22.99
CA ASP A 12 26.75 10.94 -22.79
C ASP A 12 27.56 12.00 -23.53
N ARG A 13 27.10 12.46 -24.70
CA ARG A 13 27.83 13.49 -25.47
C ARG A 13 27.83 14.88 -24.83
N ILE A 14 26.91 15.17 -23.91
CA ILE A 14 26.86 16.47 -23.23
C ILE A 14 27.80 16.46 -22.01
N ARG A 15 27.93 15.35 -21.28
CA ARG A 15 28.85 15.22 -20.13
C ARG A 15 30.32 15.13 -20.54
N GLU A 16 30.64 14.47 -21.65
CA GLU A 16 32.02 14.46 -22.19
C GLU A 16 32.47 15.85 -22.66
N GLY A 17 31.54 16.65 -23.21
CA GLY A 17 31.81 18.01 -23.69
C GLY A 17 32.17 19.00 -22.57
N GLU A 18 31.54 18.90 -21.40
CA GLU A 18 31.83 19.78 -20.24
C GLU A 18 33.14 19.40 -19.55
N GLY A 19 33.41 18.10 -19.36
CA GLY A 19 34.67 17.63 -18.78
C GLY A 19 35.87 17.98 -19.64
N ALA A 20 35.77 17.78 -20.95
CA ALA A 20 36.83 18.12 -21.90
C ALA A 20 37.11 19.63 -21.93
N ARG A 21 36.06 20.47 -21.86
CA ARG A 21 36.17 21.94 -21.85
C ARG A 21 36.80 22.46 -20.56
N HIS A 22 36.52 21.82 -19.43
CA HIS A 22 37.11 22.18 -18.14
C HIS A 22 38.60 21.78 -18.05
N VAL A 23 38.96 20.61 -18.59
CA VAL A 23 40.37 20.17 -18.66
C VAL A 23 41.18 21.02 -19.64
N THR A 24 40.63 21.32 -20.83
CA THR A 24 41.29 22.22 -21.79
C THR A 24 41.42 23.65 -21.27
N GLN A 25 40.44 24.16 -20.52
CA GLN A 25 40.55 25.47 -19.87
C GLN A 25 41.65 25.50 -18.80
N LYS A 26 41.77 24.43 -17.98
CA LYS A 26 42.85 24.31 -17.00
C LYS A 26 44.24 24.24 -17.65
N ILE A 27 44.38 23.50 -18.75
CA ILE A 27 45.63 23.41 -19.52
C ILE A 27 45.96 24.74 -20.20
N LEU A 28 44.96 25.44 -20.75
CA LEU A 28 45.16 26.73 -21.40
C LEU A 28 45.63 27.79 -20.39
N ILE A 29 45.06 27.80 -19.19
CA ILE A 29 45.43 28.76 -18.12
C ILE A 29 46.86 28.50 -17.64
N THR A 30 47.30 27.25 -17.49
CA THR A 30 48.69 26.94 -17.11
C THR A 30 49.69 27.28 -18.21
N VAL A 31 49.36 27.03 -19.48
CA VAL A 31 50.21 27.40 -20.62
C VAL A 31 50.33 28.93 -20.74
N VAL A 32 49.23 29.67 -20.59
CA VAL A 32 49.24 31.14 -20.66
C VAL A 32 49.98 31.74 -19.47
N ALA A 33 49.76 31.24 -18.25
CA ALA A 33 50.47 31.72 -17.06
C ALA A 33 51.98 31.44 -17.15
N GLY A 34 52.38 30.24 -17.58
CA GLY A 34 53.78 29.90 -17.82
C GLY A 34 54.42 30.77 -18.91
N GLY A 35 53.70 31.03 -20.00
CA GLY A 35 54.14 31.90 -21.10
C GLY A 35 54.30 33.36 -20.67
N VAL A 36 53.40 33.88 -19.84
CA VAL A 36 53.47 35.26 -19.31
C VAL A 36 54.63 35.41 -18.33
N VAL A 37 54.86 34.42 -17.46
CA VAL A 37 56.02 34.42 -16.53
C VAL A 37 57.33 34.33 -17.32
N TYR A 38 57.40 33.48 -18.35
CA TYR A 38 58.57 33.38 -19.23
C TYR A 38 58.85 34.69 -19.96
N LEU A 39 57.82 35.32 -20.54
CA LEU A 39 57.95 36.61 -21.22
C LEU A 39 58.35 37.75 -20.26
N LEU A 40 57.77 37.80 -19.06
CA LEU A 40 58.16 38.78 -18.05
C LEU A 40 59.61 38.59 -17.58
N THR A 41 60.06 37.34 -17.46
CA THR A 41 61.45 37.02 -17.10
C THR A 41 62.42 37.48 -18.20
N ASN A 42 62.01 37.35 -19.47
CA ASN A 42 62.84 37.70 -20.62
C ASN A 42 62.85 39.20 -20.94
N VAL A 43 61.81 39.95 -20.56
CA VAL A 43 61.69 41.41 -20.79
C VAL A 43 62.34 42.22 -19.65
N VAL A 44 62.44 41.68 -18.44
CA VAL A 44 62.98 42.39 -17.27
C VAL A 44 64.49 42.19 -17.07
N GLY A 45 65.16 41.36 -17.89
CA GLY A 45 66.60 41.14 -17.81
C GLY A 45 67.36 41.47 -19.10
N PRO A 46 67.95 42.68 -19.18
CA PRO A 46 69.37 42.72 -19.52
C PRO A 46 70.08 43.65 -18.54
N SER A 47 70.69 43.06 -17.52
CA SER A 47 71.74 43.71 -16.76
C SER A 47 72.72 42.60 -16.40
N ASP A 48 73.86 42.61 -17.09
CA ASP A 48 75.05 41.83 -16.76
C ASP A 48 75.35 42.01 -15.27
N GLU A 49 75.07 40.99 -14.47
CA GLU A 49 75.91 40.49 -13.38
C GLU A 49 75.24 39.22 -12.78
N ASP A 50 76.04 38.16 -12.71
CA ASP A 50 75.64 36.77 -12.49
C ASP A 50 74.81 36.51 -11.23
N GLY A 51 73.69 35.81 -11.39
CA GLY A 51 73.05 35.10 -10.30
C GLY A 51 71.90 34.17 -10.76
N PRO A 52 71.81 32.93 -10.26
CA PRO A 52 70.76 31.95 -10.62
C PRO A 52 69.33 32.32 -10.12
N TRP A 53 69.09 33.57 -9.73
CA TRP A 53 67.87 34.06 -9.08
C TRP A 53 66.63 34.06 -9.99
N GLN A 54 66.79 34.16 -11.31
CA GLN A 54 65.66 34.09 -12.25
C GLN A 54 64.99 32.71 -12.28
N LEU A 55 65.77 31.64 -12.14
CA LEU A 55 65.24 30.27 -12.03
C LEU A 55 64.49 30.07 -10.71
N VAL A 56 65.03 30.57 -9.61
CA VAL A 56 64.39 30.50 -8.29
C VAL A 56 63.05 31.24 -8.29
N LEU A 57 62.99 32.43 -8.91
CA LEU A 57 61.78 33.24 -8.97
C LEU A 57 60.69 32.60 -9.84
N SER A 58 61.05 32.03 -10.99
CA SER A 58 60.07 31.35 -11.87
C SER A 58 59.50 30.07 -11.25
N VAL A 59 60.34 29.28 -10.55
CA VAL A 59 59.90 28.09 -9.80
C VAL A 59 58.99 28.49 -8.63
N LEU A 60 59.32 29.57 -7.91
CA LEU A 60 58.49 30.08 -6.81
C LEU A 60 57.13 30.57 -7.33
N CYS A 61 57.11 31.37 -8.41
CA CYS A 61 55.87 31.83 -9.03
C CYS A 61 55.03 30.67 -9.57
N GLY A 62 55.65 29.68 -10.22
CA GLY A 62 54.97 28.46 -10.68
C GLY A 62 54.36 27.66 -9.53
N GLY A 63 55.08 27.51 -8.42
CA GLY A 63 54.59 26.84 -7.21
C GLY A 63 53.37 27.53 -6.60
N ILE A 64 53.38 28.86 -6.51
CA ILE A 64 52.24 29.64 -5.98
C ILE A 64 51.01 29.45 -6.87
N VAL A 65 51.15 29.50 -8.19
CA VAL A 65 50.04 29.30 -9.12
C VAL A 65 49.45 27.89 -8.98
N LEU A 66 50.28 26.86 -8.85
CA LEU A 66 49.80 25.48 -8.64
C LEU A 66 49.06 25.34 -7.30
N ILE A 67 49.55 25.95 -6.23
CA ILE A 67 48.89 25.93 -4.92
C ILE A 67 47.52 26.62 -5.00
N VAL A 68 47.43 27.78 -5.66
CA VAL A 68 46.16 28.49 -5.83
C VAL A 68 45.17 27.69 -6.67
N GLN A 69 45.63 27.05 -7.75
CA GLN A 69 44.79 26.17 -8.57
C GLN A 69 44.32 24.94 -7.78
N PHE A 70 45.20 24.35 -6.98
CA PHE A 70 44.86 23.21 -6.13
C PHE A 70 43.80 23.61 -5.10
N LEU A 71 43.99 24.71 -4.39
CA LEU A 71 43.03 25.21 -3.40
C LEU A 71 41.66 25.52 -4.03
N ALA A 72 41.63 26.17 -5.19
CA ALA A 72 40.38 26.46 -5.89
C ALA A 72 39.66 25.18 -6.36
N SER A 73 40.42 24.19 -6.86
CA SER A 73 39.85 22.90 -7.27
C SER A 73 39.38 22.05 -6.09
N PHE A 74 40.03 22.17 -4.94
CA PHE A 74 39.66 21.46 -3.73
C PHE A 74 38.39 22.04 -3.09
N VAL A 75 38.25 23.37 -3.07
CA VAL A 75 37.04 24.03 -2.54
C VAL A 75 35.80 23.69 -3.37
N THR A 76 35.92 23.62 -4.69
CA THR A 76 34.82 23.19 -5.56
C THR A 76 34.47 21.72 -5.35
N GLN A 77 35.46 20.83 -5.27
CA GLN A 77 35.23 19.41 -4.96
C GLN A 77 34.58 19.19 -3.58
N LEU A 78 34.96 19.97 -2.57
CA LEU A 78 34.34 19.92 -1.25
C LEU A 78 32.89 20.42 -1.26
N GLY A 79 32.56 21.40 -2.10
CA GLY A 79 31.19 21.88 -2.30
C GLY A 79 30.28 20.77 -2.84
N ASP A 80 30.72 20.11 -3.92
CA ASP A 80 29.97 19.03 -4.58
C ASP A 80 29.79 17.80 -3.66
N LEU A 81 30.83 17.48 -2.88
CA LEU A 81 30.78 16.42 -1.87
C LEU A 81 29.78 16.76 -0.76
N ARG A 82 29.82 18.00 -0.26
CA ARG A 82 28.90 18.45 0.79
C ARG A 82 27.46 18.42 0.32
N GLU A 83 27.17 18.90 -0.89
CA GLU A 83 25.82 18.86 -1.47
C GLU A 83 25.31 17.42 -1.65
N SER A 84 26.18 16.51 -2.12
CA SER A 84 25.84 15.09 -2.26
C SER A 84 25.58 14.41 -0.91
N VAL A 85 26.30 14.84 0.13
CA VAL A 85 26.17 14.32 1.50
C VAL A 85 24.91 14.89 2.17
N ASP A 86 24.65 16.19 2.03
CA ASP A 86 23.45 16.86 2.57
C ASP A 86 22.16 16.29 1.95
N LYS A 87 22.16 16.01 0.63
CA LYS A 87 21.03 15.35 -0.04
C LYS A 87 20.78 13.94 0.51
N ARG A 88 21.84 13.13 0.66
CA ARG A 88 21.70 11.79 1.24
C ARG A 88 21.27 11.83 2.71
N PHE A 89 21.70 12.82 3.49
CA PHE A 89 21.26 12.97 4.88
C PHE A 89 19.81 13.46 4.99
N ALA A 90 19.33 14.28 4.05
CA ALA A 90 17.90 14.62 3.96
C ALA A 90 17.05 13.37 3.67
N ASP A 91 17.46 12.56 2.68
CA ASP A 91 16.79 11.30 2.35
C ASP A 91 16.81 10.30 3.53
N ILE A 92 17.94 10.21 4.26
CA ILE A 92 18.07 9.39 5.47
C ILE A 92 17.24 9.95 6.64
N GLY A 93 17.15 11.27 6.78
CA GLY A 93 16.37 11.93 7.83
C GLY A 93 14.86 11.70 7.66
N GLU A 94 14.39 11.74 6.42
CA GLU A 94 13.01 11.39 6.06
C GLU A 94 12.75 9.89 6.29
N ALA A 95 13.66 9.01 5.85
CA ALA A 95 13.58 7.58 6.12
C ALA A 95 13.58 7.27 7.63
N THR A 96 14.35 7.99 8.44
CA THR A 96 14.44 7.80 9.91
C THR A 96 13.16 8.27 10.61
N LYS A 97 12.55 9.36 10.15
CA LYS A 97 11.25 9.83 10.66
C LYS A 97 10.14 8.83 10.34
N LEU A 98 10.11 8.33 9.11
CA LEU A 98 9.20 7.25 8.71
C LEU A 98 9.45 5.98 9.53
N PHE A 99 10.70 5.60 9.79
CA PHE A 99 11.03 4.44 10.65
C PHE A 99 10.52 4.61 12.09
N THR A 100 10.59 5.82 12.66
CA THR A 100 10.09 6.10 14.02
C THR A 100 8.56 6.09 14.07
N GLU A 101 7.89 6.56 13.01
CA GLU A 101 6.43 6.47 12.88
C GLU A 101 5.98 5.02 12.60
N VAL A 102 6.78 4.25 11.87
CA VAL A 102 6.60 2.81 11.62
C VAL A 102 6.78 1.97 12.87
N GLU A 103 7.62 2.35 13.82
CA GLU A 103 7.75 1.66 15.12
C GLU A 103 6.43 1.70 15.94
N ARG A 104 5.52 2.63 15.60
CA ARG A 104 4.15 2.65 16.16
C ARG A 104 3.21 1.63 15.52
N LEU A 105 3.50 1.17 14.30
CA LEU A 105 2.86 -0.01 13.72
C LEU A 105 3.46 -1.23 14.43
N ARG A 106 2.62 -2.02 15.11
CA ARG A 106 3.08 -3.17 15.90
C ARG A 106 3.74 -4.24 15.00
N GLY A 107 5.04 -4.14 14.73
CA GLY A 107 5.81 -5.23 14.14
C GLY A 107 7.07 -4.83 13.36
N ASP A 108 7.84 -5.84 13.00
CA ASP A 108 9.03 -5.80 12.14
C ASP A 108 8.69 -5.81 10.63
N GLY A 109 7.44 -5.51 10.27
CA GLY A 109 6.88 -5.74 8.94
C GLY A 109 7.54 -4.91 7.82
N VAL A 110 7.73 -3.61 8.05
CA VAL A 110 8.37 -2.72 7.05
C VAL A 110 9.86 -3.02 6.87
N PRO A 111 10.67 -3.20 7.94
CA PRO A 111 12.04 -3.66 7.80
C PRO A 111 12.15 -4.99 7.03
N ARG A 112 11.28 -5.96 7.34
CA ARG A 112 11.24 -7.25 6.63
C ARG A 112 10.84 -7.10 5.18
N LEU A 113 9.85 -6.27 4.87
CA LEU A 113 9.44 -5.99 3.49
C LEU A 113 10.59 -5.40 2.69
N ALA A 114 11.29 -4.39 3.23
CA ALA A 114 12.46 -3.79 2.57
C ALA A 114 13.61 -4.79 2.36
N GLU A 115 13.91 -5.62 3.37
CA GLU A 115 14.94 -6.65 3.28
C GLU A 115 14.60 -7.70 2.21
N HIS A 116 13.35 -8.15 2.14
CA HIS A 116 12.95 -9.18 1.18
C HIS A 116 12.78 -8.61 -0.23
N ALA A 117 12.26 -7.39 -0.39
CA ALA A 117 12.18 -6.71 -1.68
C ALA A 117 13.57 -6.54 -2.31
N THR A 118 14.58 -6.12 -1.53
CA THR A 118 15.96 -5.97 -2.02
C THR A 118 16.60 -7.31 -2.39
N LYS A 119 16.28 -8.41 -1.69
CA LYS A 119 16.68 -9.77 -2.08
C LYS A 119 16.03 -10.21 -3.39
N VAL A 120 14.74 -9.92 -3.59
CA VAL A 120 14.05 -10.24 -4.85
C VAL A 120 14.67 -9.47 -6.01
N VAL A 121 14.97 -8.18 -5.82
CA VAL A 121 15.63 -7.32 -6.82
C VAL A 121 17.07 -7.74 -7.12
N SER A 122 17.77 -8.43 -6.21
CA SER A 122 19.16 -8.85 -6.42
C SER A 122 19.34 -10.28 -6.91
N MET A 123 18.32 -11.15 -6.77
CA MET A 123 18.45 -12.60 -7.06
C MET A 123 17.40 -13.17 -8.03
N GLY A 124 16.30 -12.44 -8.27
CA GLY A 124 15.22 -12.89 -9.15
C GLY A 124 15.49 -12.65 -10.64
N PRO A 125 14.72 -13.28 -11.54
CA PRO A 125 14.57 -12.82 -12.92
C PRO A 125 13.85 -11.48 -12.99
N ASP A 126 14.05 -10.72 -14.08
CA ASP A 126 13.52 -9.36 -14.27
C ASP A 126 12.00 -9.22 -14.01
N ILE A 127 11.22 -10.21 -14.45
CA ILE A 127 9.75 -10.22 -14.22
C ILE A 127 9.38 -10.24 -12.74
N LEU A 128 10.18 -10.89 -11.88
CA LEU A 128 9.95 -10.87 -10.43
C LEU A 128 10.32 -9.53 -9.81
N HIS A 129 11.25 -8.79 -10.40
CA HIS A 129 11.57 -7.43 -9.95
C HIS A 129 10.40 -6.48 -10.25
N GLU A 130 9.89 -6.52 -11.49
CA GLU A 130 8.72 -5.73 -11.89
C GLU A 130 7.49 -6.08 -11.06
N PHE A 131 7.24 -7.38 -10.85
CA PHE A 131 6.13 -7.84 -10.01
C PHE A 131 6.28 -7.38 -8.56
N ALA A 132 7.48 -7.49 -7.96
CA ALA A 132 7.70 -7.03 -6.59
C ALA A 132 7.48 -5.52 -6.42
N HIS A 133 7.91 -4.71 -7.40
CA HIS A 133 7.61 -3.27 -7.38
C HIS A 133 6.11 -3.00 -7.49
N ALA A 134 5.41 -3.66 -8.42
CA ALA A 134 3.96 -3.50 -8.56
C ALA A 134 3.19 -3.89 -7.29
N GLU A 135 3.66 -4.91 -6.57
CA GLU A 135 3.09 -5.33 -5.28
C GLU A 135 3.32 -4.31 -4.16
N ILE A 136 4.53 -3.71 -4.09
CA ILE A 136 4.84 -2.65 -3.13
C ILE A 136 3.98 -1.42 -3.41
N ASP A 137 3.88 -1.01 -4.67
CA ASP A 137 3.05 0.14 -5.08
C ASP A 137 1.58 -0.11 -4.77
N ARG A 138 1.09 -1.34 -5.00
CA ARG A 138 -0.28 -1.74 -4.65
C ARG A 138 -0.52 -1.64 -3.14
N LEU A 139 0.41 -2.12 -2.32
CA LEU A 139 0.29 -2.02 -0.86
C LEU A 139 0.33 -0.57 -0.40
N ALA A 140 1.19 0.27 -0.98
CA ALA A 140 1.25 1.69 -0.68
C ALA A 140 -0.08 2.39 -1.01
N ALA A 141 -0.61 2.19 -2.22
CA ALA A 141 -1.91 2.73 -2.63
C ALA A 141 -3.05 2.27 -1.71
N GLN A 142 -3.04 0.99 -1.32
CA GLN A 142 -4.03 0.48 -0.38
C GLN A 142 -3.92 1.13 1.01
N MET A 143 -2.70 1.40 1.50
CA MET A 143 -2.52 2.12 2.77
C MET A 143 -2.98 3.57 2.67
N GLU A 144 -2.77 4.23 1.52
CA GLU A 144 -3.31 5.56 1.23
C GLU A 144 -4.84 5.55 1.26
N ASP A 145 -5.49 4.57 0.64
CA ASP A 145 -6.93 4.39 0.68
C ASP A 145 -7.44 4.21 2.12
N PHE A 146 -6.75 3.43 2.94
CA PHE A 146 -7.09 3.28 4.36
C PHE A 146 -6.95 4.58 5.17
N THR A 147 -6.15 5.55 4.74
CA THR A 147 -6.17 6.89 5.37
C THR A 147 -7.51 7.59 5.17
N ASN A 148 -8.22 7.29 4.07
CA ASN A 148 -9.58 7.75 3.80
C ASN A 148 -10.65 6.84 4.44
N LEU A 149 -10.24 5.88 5.28
CA LEU A 149 -11.11 4.89 5.92
C LEU A 149 -11.90 4.02 4.94
N SER A 150 -11.45 3.87 3.69
CA SER A 150 -12.14 3.07 2.68
C SER A 150 -11.18 2.59 1.62
N ALA A 151 -11.30 1.34 1.17
CA ALA A 151 -10.56 0.81 0.02
C ALA A 151 -11.49 -0.04 -0.85
N GLU A 152 -11.26 -0.01 -2.16
CA GLU A 152 -12.01 -0.81 -3.14
C GLU A 152 -11.05 -1.68 -3.96
N CYS A 153 -11.47 -2.90 -4.24
CA CYS A 153 -10.75 -3.85 -5.08
C CYS A 153 -11.70 -4.37 -6.16
N ALA A 154 -11.17 -4.59 -7.37
CA ALA A 154 -11.94 -5.22 -8.44
C ALA A 154 -12.18 -6.70 -8.13
N GLY A 155 -13.41 -7.17 -8.38
CA GLY A 155 -13.84 -8.54 -8.11
C GLY A 155 -13.99 -8.87 -6.63
N GLU A 156 -13.98 -10.16 -6.32
CA GLU A 156 -14.01 -10.68 -4.94
C GLU A 156 -12.61 -10.66 -4.32
N ASN A 157 -12.52 -10.29 -3.04
CA ASN A 157 -11.25 -10.30 -2.31
C ASN A 157 -11.33 -11.18 -1.05
N HIS A 158 -11.15 -12.49 -1.23
CA HIS A 158 -11.17 -13.46 -0.12
C HIS A 158 -10.00 -13.29 0.85
N ASP A 159 -8.87 -12.73 0.41
CA ASP A 159 -7.73 -12.47 1.29
C ASP A 159 -8.04 -11.37 2.31
N TRP A 160 -8.74 -10.31 1.89
CA TRP A 160 -9.26 -9.30 2.81
C TRP A 160 -10.28 -9.90 3.77
N LEU A 161 -11.22 -10.71 3.29
CA LEU A 161 -12.19 -11.41 4.13
C LEU A 161 -11.51 -12.25 5.24
N LEU A 162 -10.51 -13.05 4.88
CA LEU A 162 -9.75 -13.88 5.81
C LEU A 162 -8.94 -13.03 6.80
N THR A 163 -8.27 -11.99 6.31
CA THR A 163 -7.43 -11.13 7.15
C THR A 163 -8.27 -10.36 8.16
N LEU A 164 -9.40 -9.79 7.73
CA LEU A 164 -10.33 -9.07 8.61
C LEU A 164 -10.92 -9.99 9.69
N THR A 165 -11.26 -11.23 9.34
CA THR A 165 -11.72 -12.25 10.32
C THR A 165 -10.67 -12.55 11.38
N LYS A 166 -9.38 -12.57 10.99
CA LYS A 166 -8.26 -12.71 11.92
C LYS A 166 -8.03 -11.45 12.75
N CYS A 167 -8.37 -10.27 12.25
CA CYS A 167 -8.23 -9.01 12.98
C CYS A 167 -9.37 -8.71 13.96
N ALA A 168 -10.58 -9.23 13.71
CA ALA A 168 -11.78 -8.99 14.51
C ALA A 168 -11.62 -9.35 15.98
N ARG A 169 -12.21 -8.57 16.88
CA ARG A 169 -11.98 -8.70 18.34
C ARG A 169 -13.24 -8.95 19.14
N THR A 170 -14.37 -8.40 18.72
CA THR A 170 -15.63 -8.44 19.45
C THR A 170 -16.74 -9.15 18.68
N SER A 171 -16.92 -8.84 17.39
CA SER A 171 -18.07 -9.36 16.64
C SER A 171 -17.86 -9.45 15.13
N ILE A 172 -18.61 -10.34 14.51
CA ILE A 172 -18.78 -10.44 13.05
C ILE A 172 -20.27 -10.63 12.79
N ASP A 173 -20.87 -9.70 12.05
CA ASP A 173 -22.27 -9.75 11.64
C ASP A 173 -22.35 -9.78 10.11
N ALA A 174 -22.86 -10.87 9.53
CA ALA A 174 -22.82 -11.09 8.08
C ALA A 174 -24.22 -11.29 7.47
N ILE A 175 -24.51 -10.56 6.40
CA ILE A 175 -25.66 -10.80 5.51
C ILE A 175 -25.17 -11.53 4.27
N SER A 176 -25.82 -12.65 3.98
CA SER A 176 -25.54 -13.53 2.84
C SER A 176 -26.81 -13.73 2.02
N THR A 177 -26.80 -13.40 0.74
CA THR A 177 -27.92 -13.58 -0.19
C THR A 177 -27.68 -14.76 -1.12
N THR A 178 -28.72 -15.57 -1.37
CA THR A 178 -28.61 -16.78 -2.22
C THR A 178 -28.22 -16.51 -3.66
N VAL A 179 -28.36 -15.27 -4.12
CA VAL A 179 -28.02 -14.88 -5.49
C VAL A 179 -26.50 -14.83 -5.71
N VAL A 180 -25.73 -14.59 -4.65
CA VAL A 180 -24.27 -14.47 -4.72
C VAL A 180 -23.58 -15.71 -4.11
N ASP A 181 -24.24 -16.40 -3.19
CA ASP A 181 -23.65 -17.51 -2.44
C ASP A 181 -23.89 -18.92 -3.04
N ASP A 182 -24.63 -19.04 -4.15
CA ASP A 182 -24.91 -20.35 -4.78
C ASP A 182 -23.64 -20.89 -5.47
N GLY A 183 -22.84 -21.59 -4.67
CA GLY A 183 -21.55 -22.17 -5.07
C GLY A 183 -20.41 -21.82 -4.13
N PHE A 184 -20.42 -20.64 -3.49
CA PHE A 184 -19.32 -20.19 -2.63
C PHE A 184 -19.06 -21.15 -1.47
N TRP A 185 -20.10 -21.59 -0.76
CA TRP A 185 -19.98 -22.42 0.44
C TRP A 185 -19.35 -23.81 0.19
N ASN A 186 -19.26 -24.25 -1.06
CA ASN A 186 -18.59 -25.49 -1.45
C ASN A 186 -17.13 -25.28 -1.93
N THR A 187 -16.59 -24.08 -1.81
CA THR A 187 -15.24 -23.72 -2.27
C THR A 187 -14.19 -23.75 -1.17
N GLU A 188 -12.91 -23.82 -1.55
CA GLU A 188 -11.78 -23.74 -0.61
C GLU A 188 -11.73 -22.42 0.19
N PRO A 189 -11.99 -21.23 -0.41
CA PRO A 189 -12.04 -19.98 0.33
C PRO A 189 -13.11 -19.97 1.42
N ALA A 190 -14.29 -20.54 1.16
CA ALA A 190 -15.35 -20.65 2.17
C ALA A 190 -14.91 -21.54 3.35
N GLY A 191 -14.28 -22.69 3.08
CA GLY A 191 -13.75 -23.56 4.13
C GLY A 191 -12.70 -22.87 5.00
N ARG A 192 -11.79 -22.09 4.41
CA ARG A 192 -10.80 -21.28 5.15
C ARG A 192 -11.46 -20.19 5.97
N TYR A 193 -12.50 -19.55 5.44
CA TYR A 193 -13.24 -18.51 6.16
C TYR A 193 -13.99 -19.07 7.37
N LEU A 194 -14.71 -20.18 7.21
CA LEU A 194 -15.40 -20.87 8.30
C LEU A 194 -14.42 -21.36 9.37
N THR A 195 -13.27 -21.89 8.96
CA THR A 195 -12.20 -22.28 9.90
C THR A 195 -11.70 -21.08 10.71
N ALA A 196 -11.41 -19.96 10.05
CA ALA A 196 -10.96 -18.74 10.72
C ALA A 196 -12.01 -18.17 11.69
N GLN A 197 -13.30 -18.23 11.34
CA GLN A 197 -14.38 -17.86 12.26
C GLN A 197 -14.44 -18.79 13.47
N ARG A 198 -14.36 -20.10 13.26
CA ARG A 198 -14.37 -21.10 14.33
C ARG A 198 -13.19 -20.90 15.29
N GLU A 199 -11.98 -20.68 14.78
CA GLU A 199 -10.81 -20.35 15.60
C GLU A 199 -11.04 -19.07 16.40
N ALA A 200 -11.60 -18.02 15.78
CA ALA A 200 -11.91 -16.78 16.47
C ALA A 200 -12.94 -16.96 17.59
N ILE A 201 -13.97 -17.78 17.37
CA ILE A 201 -14.97 -18.13 18.38
C ILE A 201 -14.32 -18.87 19.55
N LEU A 202 -13.50 -19.89 19.27
CA LEU A 202 -12.91 -20.74 20.31
C LEU A 202 -11.82 -20.03 21.12
N GLU A 203 -10.94 -19.30 20.45
CA GLU A 203 -9.76 -18.70 21.09
C GLU A 203 -10.04 -17.32 21.67
N ARG A 204 -10.88 -16.52 20.99
CA ARG A 204 -11.14 -15.12 21.34
C ARG A 204 -12.57 -14.86 21.83
N ARG A 205 -13.43 -15.89 21.85
CA ARG A 205 -14.85 -15.78 22.22
C ARG A 205 -15.61 -14.74 21.39
N LEU A 206 -15.24 -14.67 20.11
CA LEU A 206 -15.86 -13.76 19.16
C LEU A 206 -17.34 -14.11 18.94
N SER A 207 -18.23 -13.11 18.94
CA SER A 207 -19.63 -13.33 18.59
C SER A 207 -19.80 -13.27 17.07
N VAL A 208 -20.22 -14.37 16.45
CA VAL A 208 -20.46 -14.43 15.01
C VAL A 208 -21.94 -14.68 14.75
N ARG A 209 -22.60 -13.74 14.05
CA ARG A 209 -23.99 -13.83 13.60
C ARG A 209 -24.03 -13.82 12.07
N ARG A 210 -24.77 -14.75 11.48
CA ARG A 210 -24.98 -14.82 10.03
C ARG A 210 -26.46 -14.90 9.70
N LEU A 211 -26.90 -13.96 8.89
CA LEU A 211 -28.24 -13.92 8.34
C LEU A 211 -28.21 -14.32 6.86
N PHE A 212 -28.86 -15.42 6.54
CA PHE A 212 -29.14 -15.79 5.16
C PHE A 212 -30.47 -15.21 4.71
N ILE A 213 -30.48 -14.58 3.54
CA ILE A 213 -31.69 -14.04 2.94
C ILE A 213 -31.91 -14.69 1.59
N VAL A 214 -33.01 -15.42 1.48
CA VAL A 214 -33.44 -16.08 0.25
C VAL A 214 -34.58 -15.30 -0.40
N LYS A 215 -34.80 -15.49 -1.70
CA LYS A 215 -35.91 -14.80 -2.37
C LYS A 215 -37.25 -15.34 -1.89
N ARG A 216 -37.38 -16.67 -1.89
CA ARG A 216 -38.66 -17.36 -1.67
C ARG A 216 -38.55 -18.44 -0.59
N PRO A 217 -39.64 -18.76 0.13
CA PRO A 217 -39.61 -19.72 1.23
C PRO A 217 -39.11 -21.12 0.86
N GLU A 218 -39.34 -21.57 -0.38
CA GLU A 218 -38.88 -22.87 -0.86
C GLU A 218 -37.35 -23.02 -0.92
N GLU A 219 -36.62 -21.90 -1.01
CA GLU A 219 -35.15 -21.87 -1.09
C GLU A 219 -34.49 -22.12 0.29
N LEU A 220 -35.26 -22.05 1.39
CA LEU A 220 -34.72 -22.30 2.74
C LEU A 220 -34.20 -23.74 2.89
N ALA A 221 -34.88 -24.72 2.31
CA ALA A 221 -34.52 -26.13 2.45
C ALA A 221 -33.13 -26.44 1.87
N ALA A 222 -32.73 -25.72 0.81
CA ALA A 222 -31.42 -25.89 0.20
C ALA A 222 -30.27 -25.37 1.07
N LEU A 223 -30.54 -24.39 1.94
CA LEU A 223 -29.55 -23.82 2.86
C LEU A 223 -29.40 -24.60 4.17
N GLU A 224 -30.31 -25.51 4.49
CA GLU A 224 -30.30 -26.19 5.80
C GLU A 224 -28.97 -26.93 6.08
N PRO A 225 -28.37 -27.68 5.12
CA PRO A 225 -27.06 -28.30 5.36
C PRO A 225 -25.97 -27.29 5.70
N ILE A 226 -25.92 -26.15 4.99
CA ILE A 226 -24.96 -25.06 5.21
C ILE A 226 -25.20 -24.43 6.58
N CYS A 227 -26.46 -24.19 6.94
CA CYS A 227 -26.83 -23.61 8.22
C CYS A 227 -26.49 -24.54 9.39
N ALA A 228 -26.74 -25.84 9.24
CA ALA A 228 -26.41 -26.84 10.25
C ALA A 228 -24.90 -26.90 10.50
N GLU A 229 -24.10 -26.99 9.43
CA GLU A 229 -22.64 -26.96 9.51
C GLU A 229 -22.13 -25.72 10.25
N GLN A 230 -22.62 -24.53 9.89
CA GLN A 230 -22.18 -23.29 10.53
C GLN A 230 -22.60 -23.19 12.00
N ARG A 231 -23.80 -23.67 12.36
CA ARG A 231 -24.23 -23.76 13.77
C ARG A 231 -23.35 -24.69 14.58
N GLU A 232 -22.92 -25.83 14.02
CA GLU A 232 -21.97 -26.74 14.67
C GLU A 232 -20.60 -26.09 14.95
N MET A 233 -20.21 -25.10 14.14
CA MET A 233 -19.01 -24.29 14.37
C MET A 233 -19.19 -23.19 15.42
N GLY A 234 -20.39 -23.04 16.00
CA GLY A 234 -20.72 -22.03 17.00
C GLY A 234 -21.19 -20.70 16.42
N ILE A 235 -21.45 -20.64 15.11
CA ILE A 235 -22.00 -19.44 14.45
C ILE A 235 -23.50 -19.37 14.75
N GLN A 236 -23.98 -18.19 15.14
CA GLN A 236 -25.42 -17.95 15.26
C GLN A 236 -25.98 -17.74 13.86
N VAL A 237 -26.84 -18.65 13.41
CA VAL A 237 -27.37 -18.62 12.04
C VAL A 237 -28.88 -18.43 12.05
N GLN A 238 -29.35 -17.42 11.33
CA GLN A 238 -30.74 -17.20 11.00
C GLN A 238 -30.95 -17.17 9.49
N VAL A 239 -32.14 -17.59 9.06
CA VAL A 239 -32.53 -17.63 7.65
C VAL A 239 -33.90 -17.00 7.52
N VAL A 240 -34.09 -16.15 6.50
CA VAL A 240 -35.39 -15.53 6.24
C VAL A 240 -35.65 -15.43 4.74
N ALA A 241 -36.89 -15.70 4.33
CA ALA A 241 -37.33 -15.37 2.97
C ALA A 241 -37.69 -13.90 2.89
N LEU A 242 -37.25 -13.22 1.82
CA LEU A 242 -37.60 -11.83 1.55
C LEU A 242 -39.12 -11.62 1.53
N GLU A 243 -39.87 -12.60 1.03
CA GLU A 243 -41.34 -12.61 1.01
C GLU A 243 -42.01 -12.70 2.39
N GLN A 244 -41.29 -13.12 3.42
CA GLN A 244 -41.80 -13.19 4.81
C GLN A 244 -41.50 -11.92 5.60
N LEU A 245 -40.53 -11.11 5.16
CA LEU A 245 -40.19 -9.86 5.82
C LEU A 245 -41.29 -8.81 5.68
N PRO A 246 -41.47 -7.90 6.64
CA PRO A 246 -42.31 -6.72 6.49
C PRO A 246 -41.95 -5.89 5.24
N LEU A 247 -42.95 -5.30 4.56
CA LEU A 247 -42.75 -4.55 3.31
C LEU A 247 -41.75 -3.39 3.41
N PHE A 248 -41.57 -2.79 4.60
CA PHE A 248 -40.57 -1.75 4.81
C PHE A 248 -39.14 -2.32 4.88
N LEU A 249 -38.96 -3.56 5.34
CA LEU A 249 -37.68 -4.27 5.32
C LEU A 249 -37.37 -4.91 3.98
N ARG A 250 -38.33 -5.06 3.07
CA ARG A 250 -38.06 -5.49 1.69
C ARG A 250 -37.48 -4.38 0.82
N ARG A 251 -37.62 -3.12 1.25
CA ARG A 251 -37.16 -1.94 0.50
C ARG A 251 -35.69 -1.69 0.82
N GLY A 252 -34.88 -1.47 -0.22
CA GLY A 252 -33.45 -1.19 -0.11
C GLY A 252 -32.60 -2.15 -0.96
N LYS A 253 -31.32 -1.83 -1.14
CA LYS A 253 -30.36 -2.72 -1.80
C LYS A 253 -30.10 -3.90 -0.85
N MET A 254 -30.28 -5.11 -1.35
CA MET A 254 -29.81 -6.33 -0.67
C MET A 254 -28.34 -6.44 -1.01
N ILE A 255 -27.48 -6.22 -0.02
CA ILE A 255 -26.03 -6.21 -0.18
C ILE A 255 -25.50 -7.35 0.66
N ASP A 256 -24.63 -8.16 0.07
CA ASP A 256 -23.80 -9.08 0.85
C ASP A 256 -22.73 -8.26 1.54
N CYS A 257 -22.88 -8.17 2.85
CA CYS A 257 -22.02 -7.36 3.67
C CYS A 257 -21.69 -8.07 4.97
N ILE A 258 -20.53 -7.71 5.50
CA ILE A 258 -20.01 -8.26 6.74
C ILE A 258 -19.50 -7.08 7.55
N VAL A 259 -20.02 -6.91 8.75
CA VAL A 259 -19.57 -5.89 9.69
C VAL A 259 -18.70 -6.53 10.75
N PHE A 260 -17.46 -6.05 10.85
CA PHE A 260 -16.48 -6.44 11.84
C PHE A 260 -16.47 -5.41 12.98
N ASP A 261 -16.59 -5.90 14.21
CA ASP A 261 -16.50 -5.13 15.46
C ASP A 261 -17.41 -3.88 15.53
N GLY A 262 -18.46 -3.82 14.72
CA GLY A 262 -19.35 -2.67 14.62
C GLY A 262 -18.70 -1.40 14.07
N VAL A 263 -17.54 -1.50 13.41
CA VAL A 263 -16.75 -0.34 12.96
C VAL A 263 -16.26 -0.43 11.52
N LEU A 264 -16.24 -1.62 10.92
CA LEU A 264 -15.72 -1.82 9.56
C LEU A 264 -16.64 -2.74 8.77
N SER A 265 -17.09 -2.31 7.58
CA SER A 265 -17.82 -3.13 6.63
C SER A 265 -16.87 -3.73 5.58
N TYR A 266 -17.19 -4.95 5.16
CA TYR A 266 -16.72 -5.60 3.95
C TYR A 266 -17.95 -5.85 3.09
N GLU A 267 -17.98 -5.31 1.88
CA GLU A 267 -19.15 -5.32 1.00
C GLU A 267 -18.79 -5.88 -0.36
N ILE A 268 -19.59 -6.83 -0.84
CA ILE A 268 -19.47 -7.35 -2.19
C ILE A 268 -20.52 -6.64 -3.06
N HIS A 269 -20.06 -6.08 -4.17
CA HIS A 269 -20.92 -5.42 -5.14
C HIS A 269 -21.05 -6.28 -6.39
N ALA A 270 -22.26 -6.76 -6.65
CA ALA A 270 -22.60 -7.49 -7.86
C ALA A 270 -23.28 -6.58 -8.89
N ASP A 271 -23.11 -6.91 -10.17
CA ASP A 271 -23.84 -6.29 -11.28
C ASP A 271 -25.29 -6.80 -11.38
N GLN A 272 -26.02 -6.34 -12.40
CA GLN A 272 -27.41 -6.77 -12.63
C GLN A 272 -27.54 -8.25 -13.00
N LEU A 273 -26.45 -8.89 -13.42
CA LEU A 273 -26.37 -10.31 -13.73
C LEU A 273 -25.88 -11.13 -12.53
N SER A 274 -25.74 -10.51 -11.36
CA SER A 274 -25.25 -11.15 -10.13
C SER A 274 -23.79 -11.59 -10.20
N VAL A 275 -23.00 -10.95 -11.07
CA VAL A 275 -21.55 -11.15 -11.16
C VAL A 275 -20.85 -10.16 -10.25
N ASN A 276 -20.02 -10.67 -9.34
CA ASN A 276 -19.26 -9.84 -8.41
C ASN A 276 -18.26 -8.96 -9.16
N THR A 277 -18.45 -7.65 -9.03
CA THR A 277 -17.73 -6.61 -9.78
C THR A 277 -16.65 -5.95 -8.94
N SER A 278 -16.93 -5.69 -7.67
CA SER A 278 -15.95 -5.13 -6.73
C SER A 278 -16.23 -5.52 -5.29
N THR A 279 -15.19 -5.39 -4.48
CA THR A 279 -15.20 -5.56 -3.03
C THR A 279 -14.75 -4.26 -2.39
N THR A 280 -15.54 -3.75 -1.45
CA THR A 280 -15.23 -2.52 -0.71
C THR A 280 -15.04 -2.84 0.76
N VAL A 281 -14.06 -2.20 1.38
CA VAL A 281 -13.89 -2.16 2.83
C VAL A 281 -14.07 -0.72 3.28
N ASN A 282 -14.90 -0.46 4.29
CA ASN A 282 -15.19 0.91 4.72
C ASN A 282 -15.32 0.99 6.25
N ALA A 283 -14.69 1.98 6.87
CA ALA A 283 -14.73 2.23 8.30
C ALA A 283 -15.31 3.62 8.66
N ARG A 284 -15.92 4.32 7.68
CA ARG A 284 -16.61 5.58 7.91
C ARG A 284 -17.95 5.32 8.60
N ALA A 285 -18.16 6.00 9.73
CA ALA A 285 -19.32 5.75 10.57
C ALA A 285 -20.66 6.01 9.87
N ASP A 286 -20.73 7.01 8.98
CA ASP A 286 -21.93 7.33 8.20
C ASP A 286 -22.32 6.23 7.20
N GLU A 287 -21.36 5.45 6.72
CA GLU A 287 -21.58 4.31 5.82
C GLU A 287 -21.84 3.00 6.59
N VAL A 288 -21.10 2.74 7.67
CA VAL A 288 -21.21 1.49 8.45
C VAL A 288 -22.45 1.46 9.35
N GLN A 289 -22.83 2.58 9.97
CA GLN A 289 -23.97 2.62 10.91
C GLN A 289 -25.32 2.24 10.27
N PRO A 290 -25.64 2.68 9.03
CA PRO A 290 -26.79 2.15 8.30
C PRO A 290 -26.79 0.63 8.16
N LEU A 291 -25.64 0.02 7.87
CA LEU A 291 -25.51 -1.44 7.71
C LEU A 291 -25.76 -2.18 9.02
N ILE A 292 -25.21 -1.69 10.13
CA ILE A 292 -25.47 -2.26 11.47
C ILE A 292 -26.96 -2.22 11.79
N ARG A 293 -27.60 -1.04 11.67
CA ARG A 293 -29.04 -0.90 11.93
C ARG A 293 -29.86 -1.83 11.05
N ARG A 294 -29.45 -1.96 9.78
CA ARG A 294 -30.12 -2.82 8.81
C ARG A 294 -29.99 -4.29 9.18
N PHE A 295 -28.80 -4.74 9.57
CA PHE A 295 -28.55 -6.09 10.05
C PHE A 295 -29.45 -6.40 11.25
N ASP A 296 -29.41 -5.57 12.29
CA ASP A 296 -30.19 -5.82 13.52
C ASP A 296 -31.69 -5.87 13.24
N GLN A 297 -32.21 -4.98 12.40
CA GLN A 297 -33.63 -5.00 12.00
C GLN A 297 -34.02 -6.31 11.30
N LEU A 298 -33.15 -6.82 10.42
CA LEU A 298 -33.41 -8.05 9.69
C LEU A 298 -33.25 -9.28 10.59
N TRP A 299 -32.27 -9.27 11.49
CA TRP A 299 -32.03 -10.30 12.50
C TRP A 299 -33.23 -10.45 13.43
N GLU A 300 -33.74 -9.36 13.99
CA GLU A 300 -34.92 -9.42 14.86
C GLU A 300 -36.18 -9.91 14.11
N ALA A 301 -36.35 -9.51 12.85
CA ALA A 301 -37.47 -9.96 12.02
C ALA A 301 -37.39 -11.46 11.69
N ALA A 302 -36.20 -11.98 11.44
CA ALA A 302 -35.98 -13.40 11.19
C ALA A 302 -36.21 -14.25 12.45
N ALA A 303 -35.80 -13.76 13.62
CA ALA A 303 -36.13 -14.39 14.91
C ALA A 303 -37.65 -14.48 15.15
N ALA A 304 -38.39 -13.40 14.87
CA ALA A 304 -39.85 -13.36 15.07
C ALA A 304 -40.62 -14.30 14.13
N GLY A 305 -40.14 -14.48 12.89
CA GLY A 305 -40.72 -15.42 11.91
C GLY A 305 -40.50 -16.89 12.22
N THR A 306 -39.56 -17.23 13.12
CA THR A 306 -39.19 -18.61 13.47
C THR A 306 -39.99 -19.15 14.68
N SER A 307 -40.89 -18.36 15.28
CA SER A 307 -41.78 -18.86 16.35
C SER A 307 -42.87 -19.78 15.77
N PRO A 308 -42.87 -21.10 16.07
CA PRO A 308 -43.84 -22.04 15.48
C PRO A 308 -45.26 -21.91 16.03
N ASN A 309 -45.51 -20.99 16.96
CA ASN A 309 -46.82 -20.83 17.60
C ASN A 309 -47.27 -19.37 17.56
N GLY A 310 -47.88 -18.98 16.45
CA GLY A 310 -48.81 -17.87 16.39
C GLY A 310 -50.13 -18.24 17.07
N THR A 311 -50.12 -18.51 18.37
CA THR A 311 -51.32 -18.29 19.18
C THR A 311 -51.20 -16.88 19.73
N PRO A 312 -52.10 -15.95 19.36
CA PRO A 312 -52.12 -14.65 20.00
C PRO A 312 -52.47 -14.89 21.47
N ASP A 313 -51.62 -14.43 22.39
CA ASP A 313 -51.97 -14.29 23.79
C ASP A 313 -53.18 -13.35 23.86
N SER A 314 -54.37 -13.94 23.85
CA SER A 314 -55.60 -13.28 24.25
C SER A 314 -55.42 -12.90 25.70
N VAL A 315 -55.03 -11.64 25.92
CA VAL A 315 -55.02 -11.01 27.24
C VAL A 315 -56.37 -11.26 27.87
N ARG A 316 -56.34 -12.15 28.85
CA ARG A 316 -57.48 -12.61 29.62
C ARG A 316 -57.91 -11.46 30.53
N ASN A 317 -58.97 -10.77 30.11
CA ASN A 317 -59.78 -9.97 31.02
C ASN A 317 -60.20 -10.82 32.23
N ARG A 318 -59.79 -10.40 33.42
CA ARG A 318 -60.49 -10.57 34.70
C ARG A 318 -60.23 -9.28 35.49
N ALA A 319 -61.24 -8.42 35.61
CA ALA A 319 -62.27 -8.45 36.65
C ALA A 319 -61.69 -8.05 38.00
#